data_AF-A0A2P6NXY8-F1
#
_entry.id   AF-A0A2P6NXY8-F1
#
_cell.length_a   1.000
_cell.length_b   1.000
_cell.length_c   1.000
_cell.angle_alpha   90.00
_cell.angle_beta   90.00
_cell.angle_gamma   90.00
#
_symmetry.space_group_name_H-M   'P 1'
#
loop_
_entity.id
_entity.type
_entity.pdbx_description
1 polymer ?
#
loop_
_entity_poly.entity_id
_entity_poly.type
_entity_poly.pdbx_seq_one_letter_code
_entity_poly.pdbx_strand_id
1 'polypeptide(L)'
;MNAFQIEGSTHFAGWTIINACQTEASSFVCQIVTRSRMKRQKLESSEDEVTPEALALGVLKAMDGAIVIRCPVEGDYSIDFTSDRARELIPHFVTDRNQWKDAASSDDVSLFWKTVHTVATTAVSVKKELRLESHITAKFQKLVLSDKIYVVVIAKKKKQLSQTDRFLLHGPGDEITMLSNAIENDLIGRILGMNTLFVSLTSDMWEPGVATCFAIAPNNARTIGITPHMARGKTTVELNRSKDDVVRASKLADEFLNPTTQRSSYLFHSKRENTTLYFETKRITPKLRLNVMLVRKKKEVMRPKLPHSTGKEIEKVYKKHQWELMLEDALEFIIENDEFGCTKKLEIPNEFFLHSQNIFCYVYCGEEPFLPSRYVDGFTWKSSFCTPSHGRLQKRYFYHKSEGKRLRRRVMWMEDTPRFCIIEYRHLDHEGDVQTDRMMAPDMMDWPTVISQISNHENHKLLDSMDELDREFSMGELRGDLPSPEIEESNHVLSYVSGILNSWAVQHQSAETRTAWILYPYLSSIAVRVPVVCIASVGHVVTVSHLAIQSFTLDDPFVDI
;
A
#
# COMPACT_ATOMS: atom_id res chain seq x y z
N MET A 1 -9.18 -42.29 -44.67
CA MET A 1 -10.31 -42.24 -45.63
C MET A 1 -11.48 -41.55 -44.96
N ASN A 2 -12.26 -40.81 -45.75
CA ASN A 2 -13.46 -40.02 -45.44
C ASN A 2 -13.19 -38.52 -45.32
N ALA A 3 -13.51 -37.82 -46.41
CA ALA A 3 -13.58 -36.38 -46.50
C ALA A 3 -15.04 -35.92 -46.47
N PHE A 4 -15.28 -34.70 -46.01
CA PHE A 4 -16.37 -33.88 -46.52
C PHE A 4 -15.87 -32.44 -46.66
N GLN A 5 -16.12 -31.87 -47.84
CA GLN A 5 -15.60 -30.56 -48.27
C GLN A 5 -16.65 -29.91 -49.17
N ILE A 6 -17.30 -28.87 -48.68
CA ILE A 6 -18.11 -27.87 -49.39
C ILE A 6 -17.91 -26.61 -48.52
N GLU A 7 -17.17 -25.59 -48.95
CA GLU A 7 -17.64 -24.46 -49.79
C GLU A 7 -18.90 -23.76 -49.23
N GLY A 8 -19.01 -22.44 -49.14
CA GLY A 8 -18.03 -21.38 -49.37
C GLY A 8 -18.68 -20.10 -49.89
N SER A 9 -18.63 -19.00 -49.13
CA SER A 9 -18.89 -17.64 -49.65
C SER A 9 -18.53 -16.56 -48.63
N THR A 10 -17.94 -15.46 -49.10
CA THR A 10 -17.64 -14.24 -48.35
C THR A 10 -18.74 -13.20 -48.51
N HIS A 11 -19.03 -12.40 -47.47
CA HIS A 11 -19.37 -10.97 -47.55
C HIS A 11 -19.58 -10.35 -46.14
N PHE A 12 -19.73 -9.02 -46.07
CA PHE A 12 -20.05 -8.22 -44.88
C PHE A 12 -19.05 -8.16 -43.72
N ALA A 13 -17.84 -7.65 -44.01
CA ALA A 13 -17.17 -6.74 -43.07
C ALA A 13 -17.65 -5.31 -43.35
N GLY A 14 -18.40 -4.68 -42.43
CA GLY A 14 -18.97 -3.35 -42.73
C GLY A 14 -19.81 -2.64 -41.66
N TRP A 15 -19.86 -3.10 -40.40
CA TRP A 15 -20.73 -2.51 -39.36
C TRP A 15 -20.00 -2.04 -38.08
N THR A 16 -18.71 -2.30 -37.92
CA THR A 16 -17.99 -2.07 -36.65
C THR A 16 -17.38 -0.66 -36.51
N ILE A 17 -17.32 0.14 -37.58
CA ILE A 17 -16.57 1.41 -37.59
C ILE A 17 -17.41 2.61 -37.13
N ILE A 18 -18.74 2.57 -37.28
CA ILE A 18 -19.61 3.72 -36.99
C ILE A 18 -19.79 3.98 -35.49
N ASN A 19 -19.79 2.94 -34.64
CA ASN A 19 -19.97 3.09 -33.20
C ASN A 19 -18.74 3.63 -32.44
N ALA A 20 -17.58 3.75 -33.07
CA ALA A 20 -16.35 4.19 -32.41
C ALA A 20 -16.29 5.71 -32.14
N CYS A 21 -17.00 6.52 -32.92
CA CYS A 21 -16.91 7.99 -32.82
C CYS A 21 -17.93 8.62 -31.84
N GLN A 22 -18.94 7.88 -31.35
CA GLN A 22 -19.93 8.41 -30.41
C GLN A 22 -19.56 8.23 -28.92
N THR A 23 -18.59 7.37 -28.60
CA THR A 23 -18.24 7.01 -27.21
C THR A 23 -17.37 8.05 -26.50
N GLU A 24 -16.46 8.73 -27.20
CA GLU A 24 -15.53 9.70 -26.57
C GLU A 24 -16.23 10.97 -26.06
N ALA A 25 -17.21 11.49 -26.80
CA ALA A 25 -18.03 12.62 -26.33
C ALA A 25 -18.87 12.24 -25.09
N SER A 26 -19.37 10.99 -25.05
CA SER A 26 -20.19 10.48 -23.95
C SER A 26 -19.40 10.30 -22.66
N SER A 27 -18.18 9.73 -22.73
CA SER A 27 -17.32 9.56 -21.55
C SER A 27 -16.90 10.91 -20.94
N PHE A 28 -16.56 11.90 -21.78
CA PHE A 28 -16.18 13.24 -21.34
C PHE A 28 -17.32 13.97 -20.60
N VAL A 29 -18.55 13.95 -21.13
CA VAL A 29 -19.72 14.54 -20.47
C VAL A 29 -20.01 13.84 -19.13
N CYS A 30 -19.91 12.51 -19.08
CA CYS A 30 -20.12 11.73 -17.85
C CYS A 30 -19.07 12.05 -16.77
N GLN A 31 -17.80 12.22 -17.15
CA GLN A 31 -16.70 12.58 -16.24
C GLN A 31 -16.78 14.01 -15.67
N ILE A 32 -17.43 14.96 -16.36
CA ILE A 32 -17.62 16.33 -15.81
C ILE A 32 -18.83 16.37 -14.87
N VAL A 33 -19.95 15.72 -15.22
CA VAL A 33 -21.18 15.67 -14.40
C VAL A 33 -20.92 15.08 -13.00
N THR A 34 -19.97 14.16 -12.88
CA THR A 34 -19.56 13.52 -11.61
C THR A 34 -18.60 14.35 -10.76
N ARG A 35 -17.91 15.36 -11.31
CA ARG A 35 -16.84 16.11 -10.60
C ARG A 35 -17.32 17.32 -9.79
N SER A 36 -18.61 17.64 -9.80
CA SER A 36 -19.13 18.81 -9.08
C SER A 36 -20.16 18.42 -8.03
N ARG A 37 -19.97 18.86 -6.78
CA ARG A 37 -21.02 18.86 -5.73
C ARG A 37 -22.08 19.96 -5.96
N MET A 38 -22.38 20.25 -7.23
CA MET A 38 -23.50 21.11 -7.61
C MET A 38 -24.80 20.44 -7.14
N LYS A 39 -25.68 21.22 -6.52
CA LYS A 39 -27.10 20.82 -6.43
C LYS A 39 -27.55 20.58 -7.86
N ARG A 40 -28.03 19.36 -8.17
CA ARG A 40 -28.47 18.93 -9.50
C ARG A 40 -29.49 19.94 -10.03
N GLN A 41 -29.05 20.89 -10.85
CA GLN A 41 -29.94 21.89 -11.44
C GLN A 41 -30.85 21.14 -12.39
N LYS A 42 -32.09 20.93 -11.93
CA LYS A 42 -33.18 20.47 -12.77
C LYS A 42 -33.47 21.62 -13.71
N LEU A 43 -32.96 21.54 -14.94
CA LEU A 43 -33.28 22.47 -16.00
C LEU A 43 -34.81 22.48 -16.14
N GLU A 44 -35.43 23.63 -15.96
CA GLU A 44 -36.87 23.75 -16.16
C GLU A 44 -37.13 23.66 -17.67
N SER A 45 -37.85 22.63 -18.07
CA SER A 45 -38.00 22.23 -19.46
C SER A 45 -39.00 23.16 -20.17
N SER A 46 -38.48 24.07 -20.99
CA SER A 46 -39.13 24.32 -22.28
C SER A 46 -39.05 23.04 -23.12
N GLU A 47 -39.99 22.86 -24.04
CA GLU A 47 -40.13 21.61 -24.82
C GLU A 47 -39.16 21.53 -26.03
N ASP A 48 -38.10 22.33 -26.02
CA ASP A 48 -37.07 22.36 -27.07
C ASP A 48 -36.18 21.12 -26.99
N GLU A 49 -35.91 20.47 -28.13
CA GLU A 49 -35.04 19.30 -28.21
C GLU A 49 -33.58 19.67 -27.86
N VAL A 50 -33.17 19.40 -26.61
CA VAL A 50 -31.80 19.67 -26.14
C VAL A 50 -30.80 18.74 -26.85
N THR A 51 -30.16 19.26 -27.89
CA THR A 51 -29.14 18.50 -28.64
C THR A 51 -27.93 18.15 -27.77
N PRO A 52 -27.21 17.05 -28.05
CA PRO A 52 -25.98 16.70 -27.32
C PRO A 52 -24.91 17.80 -27.36
N GLU A 53 -24.84 18.55 -28.47
CA GLU A 53 -23.98 19.72 -28.63
C GLU A 53 -24.38 20.84 -27.67
N ALA A 54 -25.67 21.15 -27.54
CA ALA A 54 -26.16 22.15 -26.59
C ALA A 54 -25.89 21.74 -25.14
N LEU A 55 -26.06 20.47 -24.79
CA LEU A 55 -25.76 19.93 -23.46
C LEU A 55 -24.25 20.01 -23.13
N ALA A 56 -23.39 19.58 -24.04
CA ALA A 56 -21.93 19.63 -23.87
C ALA A 56 -21.43 21.09 -23.75
N LEU A 57 -21.94 22.00 -24.58
CA LEU A 57 -21.66 23.42 -24.47
C LEU A 57 -22.20 24.02 -23.16
N GLY A 58 -23.35 23.56 -22.66
CA GLY A 58 -23.89 23.94 -21.35
C GLY A 58 -22.96 23.54 -20.19
N VAL A 59 -22.38 22.33 -20.25
CA VAL A 59 -21.38 21.86 -19.28
C VAL A 59 -20.09 22.70 -19.35
N LEU A 60 -19.60 23.01 -20.54
CA LEU A 60 -18.43 23.89 -20.72
C LEU A 60 -18.68 25.33 -20.26
N LYS A 61 -19.92 25.83 -20.40
CA LYS A 61 -20.35 27.16 -19.91
C LYS A 61 -20.30 27.29 -18.38
N ALA A 62 -20.41 26.17 -17.66
CA ALA A 62 -20.27 26.13 -16.19
C ALA A 62 -18.81 26.08 -15.71
N MET A 63 -17.81 26.03 -16.61
CA MET A 63 -16.39 25.98 -16.24
C MET A 63 -15.80 27.38 -16.07
N ASP A 64 -15.32 27.68 -14.87
CA ASP A 64 -14.62 28.94 -14.58
C ASP A 64 -13.32 29.07 -15.40
N GLY A 65 -13.12 30.25 -15.99
CA GLY A 65 -11.97 30.54 -16.86
C GLY A 65 -11.98 29.86 -18.23
N ALA A 66 -13.10 29.28 -18.68
CA ALA A 66 -13.21 28.65 -20.00
C ALA A 66 -13.50 29.62 -21.16
N ILE A 67 -12.90 29.31 -22.32
CA ILE A 67 -13.21 29.82 -23.67
C ILE A 67 -13.49 28.60 -24.56
N VAL A 68 -14.50 28.68 -25.44
CA VAL A 68 -14.80 27.65 -26.44
C VAL A 68 -14.70 28.27 -27.83
N ILE A 69 -13.77 27.77 -28.63
CA ILE A 69 -13.49 28.24 -29.99
C ILE A 69 -13.93 27.14 -30.95
N ARG A 70 -14.81 27.47 -31.89
CA ARG A 70 -15.21 26.58 -33.00
C ARG A 70 -14.22 26.75 -34.15
N CYS A 71 -13.82 25.65 -34.76
CA CYS A 71 -12.86 25.60 -35.86
C CYS A 71 -13.53 24.93 -37.08
N PRO A 72 -14.44 25.63 -37.81
CA PRO A 72 -15.23 25.02 -38.88
C PRO A 72 -14.40 24.61 -40.11
N VAL A 73 -13.32 25.36 -40.40
CA VAL A 73 -12.40 25.11 -41.52
C VAL A 73 -10.97 25.42 -41.03
N GLU A 74 -9.95 24.79 -41.63
CA GLU A 74 -8.57 25.15 -41.32
C GLU A 74 -8.31 26.63 -41.64
N GLY A 75 -7.86 27.38 -40.63
CA GLY A 75 -7.65 28.82 -40.76
C GLY A 75 -8.92 29.67 -40.61
N ASP A 76 -10.08 29.10 -40.25
CA ASP A 76 -11.26 29.84 -39.77
C ASP A 76 -11.60 29.46 -38.32
N TYR A 77 -11.89 30.48 -37.48
CA TYR A 77 -12.08 30.34 -36.03
C TYR A 77 -13.11 31.35 -35.52
N SER A 78 -14.18 30.87 -34.89
CA SER A 78 -15.18 31.70 -34.20
C SER A 78 -15.20 31.38 -32.70
N ILE A 79 -15.47 32.38 -31.85
CA ILE A 79 -15.59 32.17 -30.40
C ILE A 79 -17.06 31.96 -30.05
N ASP A 80 -17.42 30.71 -29.76
CA ASP A 80 -18.78 30.29 -29.42
C ASP A 80 -19.16 30.66 -27.98
N PHE A 81 -18.18 30.72 -27.08
CA PHE A 81 -18.37 31.10 -25.69
C PHE A 81 -17.08 31.60 -25.04
N THR A 82 -17.21 32.60 -24.16
CA THR A 82 -16.18 33.06 -23.23
C THR A 82 -16.83 33.32 -21.88
N SER A 83 -16.42 32.56 -20.85
CA SER A 83 -16.82 32.81 -19.46
C SER A 83 -16.35 34.20 -19.00
N ASP A 84 -17.09 34.84 -18.09
CA ASP A 84 -16.75 36.20 -17.66
C ASP A 84 -15.33 36.26 -17.06
N ARG A 85 -14.94 35.23 -16.30
CA ARG A 85 -13.58 35.08 -15.78
C ARG A 85 -12.53 34.90 -16.87
N ALA A 86 -12.81 34.19 -17.96
CA ALA A 86 -11.88 34.14 -19.09
C ALA A 86 -11.75 35.51 -19.78
N ARG A 87 -12.83 36.30 -19.81
CA ARG A 87 -12.84 37.68 -20.35
C ARG A 87 -12.02 38.63 -19.48
N GLU A 88 -12.06 38.48 -18.15
CA GLU A 88 -11.19 39.20 -17.21
C GLU A 88 -9.71 38.81 -17.35
N LEU A 89 -9.41 37.53 -17.55
CA LEU A 89 -8.03 37.04 -17.60
C LEU A 89 -7.37 37.31 -18.97
N ILE A 90 -8.12 37.12 -20.06
CA ILE A 90 -7.60 37.11 -21.43
C ILE A 90 -8.45 38.06 -22.32
N PRO A 91 -8.55 39.37 -21.99
CA PRO A 91 -9.45 40.29 -22.70
C PRO A 91 -9.10 40.47 -24.18
N HIS A 92 -7.80 40.58 -24.51
CA HIS A 92 -7.30 40.90 -25.86
C HIS A 92 -7.50 39.79 -26.92
N PHE A 93 -8.12 38.66 -26.55
CA PHE A 93 -8.25 37.46 -27.38
C PHE A 93 -9.73 37.09 -27.59
N VAL A 94 -10.65 37.88 -27.03
CA VAL A 94 -12.11 37.67 -27.06
C VAL A 94 -12.79 38.57 -28.09
N THR A 95 -12.12 39.63 -28.54
CA THR A 95 -12.52 40.42 -29.72
C THR A 95 -12.44 39.57 -31.00
N ASP A 96 -13.42 39.72 -31.89
CA ASP A 96 -13.54 38.91 -33.09
C ASP A 96 -12.28 38.97 -33.97
N ARG A 97 -11.89 37.81 -34.52
CA ARG A 97 -10.65 37.60 -35.26
C ARG A 97 -10.54 38.47 -36.52
N ASN A 98 -11.66 38.94 -37.06
CA ASN A 98 -11.66 39.88 -38.18
C ASN A 98 -11.05 41.25 -37.82
N GLN A 99 -11.04 41.64 -36.54
CA GLN A 99 -10.38 42.86 -36.06
C GLN A 99 -8.87 42.68 -35.82
N TRP A 100 -8.35 41.44 -35.78
CA TRP A 100 -6.94 41.18 -35.47
C TRP A 100 -6.00 41.49 -36.66
N LYS A 101 -6.48 41.43 -37.91
CA LYS A 101 -5.64 41.54 -39.11
C LYS A 101 -4.83 42.84 -39.21
N ASP A 102 -5.35 43.93 -38.66
CA ASP A 102 -4.73 45.27 -38.72
C ASP A 102 -4.06 45.69 -37.39
N ALA A 103 -4.16 44.86 -36.34
CA ALA A 103 -3.60 45.15 -35.03
C ALA A 103 -2.20 44.53 -34.88
N ALA A 104 -1.17 45.37 -34.75
CA ALA A 104 0.21 44.94 -34.47
C ALA A 104 0.32 44.26 -33.09
N SER A 105 0.05 42.95 -33.06
CA SER A 105 -0.26 42.22 -31.83
C SER A 105 0.96 41.66 -31.10
N SER A 106 0.92 41.69 -29.77
CA SER A 106 1.86 41.00 -28.87
C SER A 106 2.09 39.54 -29.29
N ASP A 107 3.32 39.06 -29.11
CA ASP A 107 3.72 37.68 -29.38
C ASP A 107 2.83 36.63 -28.68
N ASP A 108 2.29 36.94 -27.49
CA ASP A 108 1.35 36.08 -26.77
C ASP A 108 0.05 35.84 -27.54
N VAL A 109 -0.44 36.85 -28.29
CA VAL A 109 -1.66 36.74 -29.12
C VAL A 109 -1.42 35.80 -30.30
N SER A 110 -0.29 35.99 -30.99
CA SER A 110 0.19 35.10 -32.04
C SER A 110 0.42 33.67 -31.52
N LEU A 111 0.99 33.51 -30.32
CA LEU A 111 1.25 32.22 -29.69
C LEU A 111 -0.04 31.49 -29.31
N PHE A 112 -1.05 32.18 -28.79
CA PHE A 112 -2.36 31.60 -28.47
C PHE A 112 -3.05 31.09 -29.74
N TRP A 113 -3.23 31.93 -30.77
CA TRP A 113 -3.93 31.52 -31.98
C TRP A 113 -3.18 30.43 -32.75
N LYS A 114 -1.84 30.45 -32.74
CA LYS A 114 -1.01 29.34 -33.23
C LYS A 114 -1.23 28.06 -32.42
N THR A 115 -1.34 28.15 -31.09
CA THR A 115 -1.62 26.99 -30.23
C THR A 115 -3.03 26.45 -30.46
N VAL A 116 -4.05 27.29 -30.60
CA VAL A 116 -5.42 26.90 -30.98
C VAL A 116 -5.42 26.13 -32.30
N HIS A 117 -4.77 26.67 -33.33
CA HIS A 117 -4.60 25.99 -34.61
C HIS A 117 -3.92 24.62 -34.48
N THR A 118 -2.76 24.55 -33.81
CA THR A 118 -2.04 23.28 -33.60
C THR A 118 -2.87 22.25 -32.83
N VAL A 119 -3.66 22.66 -31.84
CA VAL A 119 -4.51 21.75 -31.06
C VAL A 119 -5.72 21.28 -31.88
N ALA A 120 -6.33 22.17 -32.68
CA ALA A 120 -7.42 21.82 -33.59
C ALA A 120 -6.98 20.78 -34.64
N THR A 121 -5.78 20.92 -35.20
CA THR A 121 -5.25 19.97 -36.20
C THR A 121 -4.74 18.68 -35.54
N THR A 122 -3.79 18.76 -34.61
CA THR A 122 -3.07 17.59 -34.05
C THR A 122 -3.83 16.79 -32.99
N ALA A 123 -4.91 17.33 -32.43
CA ALA A 123 -5.63 16.79 -31.27
C ALA A 123 -4.84 16.71 -29.93
N VAL A 124 -3.54 16.99 -29.93
CA VAL A 124 -2.71 16.94 -28.72
C VAL A 124 -3.11 18.06 -27.76
N SER A 125 -3.39 17.72 -26.49
CA SER A 125 -3.65 18.71 -25.42
C SER A 125 -2.36 19.44 -25.03
N VAL A 126 -2.37 20.78 -25.03
CA VAL A 126 -1.17 21.61 -24.78
C VAL A 126 -1.40 22.56 -23.59
N LYS A 127 -0.38 22.73 -22.74
CA LYS A 127 -0.31 23.73 -21.65
C LYS A 127 0.68 24.83 -22.07
N LYS A 128 0.30 26.10 -22.00
CA LYS A 128 1.18 27.27 -22.23
C LYS A 128 1.12 28.23 -21.05
N GLU A 129 2.21 28.97 -20.83
CA GLU A 129 2.18 30.21 -20.05
C GLU A 129 2.14 31.39 -21.01
N LEU A 130 1.32 32.39 -20.70
CA LEU A 130 1.14 33.62 -21.46
C LEU A 130 1.52 34.82 -20.58
N ARG A 131 2.19 35.83 -21.15
CA ARG A 131 2.78 36.99 -20.42
C ARG A 131 2.02 38.29 -20.66
N LEU A 132 0.72 38.24 -20.39
CA LEU A 132 -0.18 39.40 -20.35
C LEU A 132 0.04 40.23 -19.08
N GLU A 133 -0.86 41.18 -18.81
CA GLU A 133 -0.93 41.98 -17.56
C GLU A 133 -0.85 41.13 -16.27
N SER A 134 -1.15 39.83 -16.36
CA SER A 134 -0.69 38.87 -15.36
C SER A 134 -0.27 37.55 -16.00
N HIS A 135 0.66 36.84 -15.34
CA HIS A 135 1.06 35.50 -15.72
C HIS A 135 -0.14 34.55 -15.69
N ILE A 136 -0.49 33.99 -16.85
CA ILE A 136 -1.64 33.10 -16.99
C ILE A 136 -1.18 31.78 -17.58
N THR A 137 -1.67 30.68 -17.02
CA THR A 137 -1.51 29.34 -17.57
C THR A 137 -2.78 28.97 -18.31
N ALA A 138 -2.66 28.66 -19.60
CA ALA A 138 -3.77 28.23 -20.45
C ALA A 138 -3.58 26.76 -20.84
N LYS A 139 -4.59 25.91 -20.58
CA LYS A 139 -4.68 24.55 -21.14
C LYS A 139 -5.60 24.59 -22.36
N PHE A 140 -5.11 24.10 -23.50
CA PHE A 140 -5.82 23.98 -24.76
C PHE A 140 -6.12 22.50 -25.01
N GLN A 141 -7.36 22.16 -25.34
CA GLN A 141 -7.79 20.78 -25.59
C GLN A 141 -8.78 20.74 -26.76
N LYS A 142 -8.56 19.84 -27.72
CA LYS A 142 -9.50 19.56 -28.81
C LYS A 142 -10.72 18.81 -28.25
N LEU A 143 -11.88 19.12 -28.78
CA LEU A 143 -13.15 18.42 -28.59
C LEU A 143 -13.83 18.31 -29.95
N VAL A 144 -14.58 17.23 -30.19
CA VAL A 144 -15.40 17.07 -31.40
C VAL A 144 -16.84 16.83 -30.96
N LEU A 145 -17.77 17.64 -31.47
CA LEU A 145 -19.20 17.55 -31.19
C LEU A 145 -19.96 17.63 -32.52
N SER A 146 -20.75 16.61 -32.86
CA SER A 146 -21.53 16.56 -34.10
C SER A 146 -20.70 16.96 -35.34
N ASP A 147 -19.56 16.28 -35.49
CA ASP A 147 -18.54 16.44 -36.54
C ASP A 147 -17.86 17.83 -36.64
N LYS A 148 -18.20 18.77 -35.76
CA LYS A 148 -17.53 20.08 -35.64
C LYS A 148 -16.34 19.98 -34.70
N ILE A 149 -15.21 20.58 -35.09
CA ILE A 149 -14.03 20.70 -34.24
C ILE A 149 -14.16 21.93 -33.33
N TYR A 150 -13.88 21.71 -32.06
CA TYR A 150 -13.79 22.71 -31.01
C TYR A 150 -12.41 22.69 -30.35
N VAL A 151 -11.92 23.85 -29.92
CA VAL A 151 -10.81 23.98 -28.98
C VAL A 151 -11.33 24.66 -27.72
N VAL A 152 -11.30 23.92 -26.62
CA VAL A 152 -11.58 24.44 -25.28
C VAL A 152 -10.27 24.97 -24.70
N VAL A 153 -10.28 26.22 -24.27
CA VAL A 153 -9.15 26.85 -23.57
C VAL A 153 -9.55 27.16 -22.14
N ILE A 154 -8.84 26.62 -21.17
CA ILE A 154 -9.05 26.86 -19.74
C ILE A 154 -7.92 27.74 -19.22
N ALA A 155 -8.24 29.00 -18.91
CA ALA A 155 -7.34 30.01 -18.40
C ALA A 155 -7.31 30.01 -16.87
N LYS A 156 -6.12 30.01 -16.28
CA LYS A 156 -5.92 30.22 -14.84
C LYS A 156 -4.83 31.24 -14.57
N LYS A 157 -5.13 32.25 -13.74
CA LYS A 157 -4.12 33.20 -13.25
C LYS A 157 -3.13 32.46 -12.36
N LYS A 158 -1.84 32.49 -12.72
CA LYS A 158 -0.77 31.95 -11.89
C LYS A 158 -0.70 32.82 -10.63
N LYS A 159 -1.00 32.24 -9.47
CA LYS A 159 -1.05 32.97 -8.19
C LYS A 159 0.31 33.65 -7.98
N GLN A 160 0.32 34.98 -7.91
CA GLN A 160 1.56 35.73 -7.68
C GLN A 160 2.06 35.42 -6.28
N LEU A 161 3.08 34.56 -6.20
CA LEU A 161 3.68 34.11 -4.94
C LEU A 161 4.13 35.30 -4.10
N SER A 162 3.65 35.35 -2.86
CA SER A 162 3.93 36.42 -1.92
C SER A 162 5.40 36.47 -1.54
N GLN A 163 5.84 37.57 -0.93
CA GLN A 163 7.22 37.68 -0.46
C GLN A 163 7.55 36.63 0.62
N THR A 164 6.54 36.18 1.36
CA THR A 164 6.61 35.07 2.32
C THR A 164 6.77 33.71 1.62
N ASP A 165 6.00 33.45 0.55
CA ASP A 165 6.15 32.23 -0.26
C ASP A 165 7.54 32.16 -0.90
N ARG A 166 8.06 33.31 -1.38
CA ARG A 166 9.44 33.42 -1.91
C ARG A 166 10.51 33.12 -0.87
N PHE A 167 10.27 33.42 0.41
CA PHE A 167 11.22 33.10 1.49
C PHE A 167 11.25 31.59 1.78
N LEU A 168 10.10 30.91 1.70
CA LEU A 168 10.02 29.44 1.79
C LEU A 168 10.71 28.76 0.59
N LEU A 169 10.58 29.34 -0.61
CA LEU A 169 11.24 28.92 -1.86
C LEU A 169 12.78 29.09 -1.87
N HIS A 170 13.39 29.63 -0.82
CA HIS A 170 14.85 29.60 -0.63
C HIS A 170 15.33 28.40 0.22
N GLY A 171 14.42 27.52 0.66
CA GLY A 171 14.75 26.12 0.94
C GLY A 171 14.98 25.33 -0.36
N PRO A 172 15.46 24.07 -0.30
CA PRO A 172 15.77 23.29 -1.50
C PRO A 172 14.50 22.68 -2.11
N GLY A 173 13.80 23.47 -2.92
CA GLY A 173 12.65 23.03 -3.72
C GLY A 173 11.31 22.98 -2.98
N ASP A 174 10.21 23.07 -3.75
CA ASP A 174 8.84 22.93 -3.25
C ASP A 174 8.60 21.51 -2.68
N GLU A 175 9.23 20.49 -3.26
CA GLU A 175 9.20 19.09 -2.84
C GLU A 175 9.55 18.91 -1.35
N ILE A 176 10.66 19.48 -0.88
CA ILE A 176 11.08 19.39 0.53
C ILE A 176 10.08 20.13 1.43
N THR A 177 9.48 21.22 0.96
CA THR A 177 8.46 21.96 1.71
C THR A 177 7.19 21.12 1.85
N MET A 178 6.75 20.42 0.80
CA MET A 178 5.63 19.49 0.85
C MET A 178 5.90 18.28 1.77
N LEU A 179 7.06 17.64 1.65
CA LEU A 179 7.46 16.52 2.51
C LEU A 179 7.57 16.96 3.99
N SER A 180 8.12 18.15 4.24
CA SER A 180 8.19 18.73 5.59
C SER A 180 6.81 18.97 6.18
N ASN A 181 5.89 19.55 5.40
CA ASN A 181 4.50 19.75 5.81
C ASN A 181 3.78 18.42 6.12
N ALA A 182 4.03 17.36 5.34
CA ALA A 182 3.42 16.04 5.57
C ALA A 182 3.91 15.38 6.87
N ILE A 183 5.21 15.51 7.17
CA ILE A 183 5.83 14.99 8.41
C ILE A 183 5.35 15.77 9.64
N GLU A 184 5.33 17.11 9.57
CA GLU A 184 4.92 17.95 10.71
C GLU A 184 3.43 17.85 11.06
N ASN A 185 2.58 17.54 10.07
CA ASN A 185 1.16 17.24 10.30
C ASN A 185 0.89 15.82 10.80
N ASP A 186 1.93 14.98 10.92
CA ASP A 186 1.86 13.60 11.38
C ASP A 186 0.90 12.72 10.56
N LEU A 187 0.88 12.90 9.23
CA LEU A 187 -0.05 12.15 8.38
C LEU A 187 0.08 10.63 8.62
N ILE A 188 1.32 10.16 8.71
CA ILE A 188 1.65 8.75 8.92
C ILE A 188 1.26 8.29 10.33
N GLY A 189 1.70 8.98 11.40
CA GLY A 189 1.41 8.58 12.78
C GLY A 189 -0.07 8.70 13.16
N ARG A 190 -0.82 9.62 12.55
CA ARG A 190 -2.27 9.75 12.74
C ARG A 190 -3.06 8.63 12.10
N ILE A 191 -2.77 8.26 10.85
CA ILE A 191 -3.47 7.15 10.19
C ILE A 191 -3.08 5.82 10.85
N LEU A 192 -1.82 5.67 11.29
CA LEU A 192 -1.34 4.49 12.02
C LEU A 192 -1.77 4.39 13.49
N GLY A 193 -2.40 5.41 14.06
CA GLY A 193 -2.66 5.50 15.51
C GLY A 193 -1.39 5.44 16.40
N MET A 194 -0.20 5.54 15.82
CA MET A 194 1.07 5.18 16.46
C MET A 194 1.70 6.35 17.21
N ASN A 195 1.45 6.39 18.53
CA ASN A 195 2.18 7.27 19.46
C ASN A 195 3.66 6.88 19.65
N THR A 196 4.07 5.70 19.17
CA THR A 196 5.44 5.17 19.22
C THR A 196 6.24 5.40 17.93
N LEU A 197 5.63 5.99 16.89
CA LEU A 197 6.28 6.31 15.62
C LEU A 197 6.84 7.74 15.63
N PHE A 198 8.06 7.87 15.11
CA PHE A 198 8.83 9.10 15.08
C PHE A 198 9.42 9.29 13.68
N VAL A 199 9.03 10.36 12.98
CA VAL A 199 9.51 10.65 11.62
C VAL A 199 10.30 11.96 11.63
N SER A 200 11.45 11.99 10.96
CA SER A 200 12.24 13.21 10.78
C SER A 200 12.90 13.29 9.41
N LEU A 201 12.98 14.51 8.89
CA LEU A 201 13.74 14.85 7.69
C LEU A 201 14.97 15.66 8.13
N THR A 202 16.17 15.17 7.82
CA THR A 202 17.44 15.74 8.32
C THR A 202 18.48 15.82 7.21
N SER A 203 19.34 16.84 7.23
CA SER A 203 20.60 16.84 6.47
C SER A 203 21.79 16.63 7.38
N ASP A 204 22.75 15.81 6.95
CA ASP A 204 24.08 15.78 7.56
C ASP A 204 24.76 17.15 7.39
N MET A 205 25.52 17.59 8.39
CA MET A 205 26.40 18.77 8.31
C MET A 205 27.86 18.36 8.15
N TRP A 206 28.76 19.33 7.98
CA TRP A 206 30.20 19.10 7.86
C TRP A 206 30.85 18.63 9.17
N GLU A 207 30.21 18.87 10.32
CA GLU A 207 30.68 18.43 11.63
C GLU A 207 30.02 17.09 12.03
N PRO A 208 30.78 16.02 12.29
CA PRO A 208 30.21 14.72 12.68
C PRO A 208 29.35 14.81 13.95
N GLY A 209 28.12 14.29 13.88
CA GLY A 209 27.13 14.37 14.97
C GLY A 209 26.25 15.62 14.96
N VAL A 210 26.51 16.57 14.06
CA VAL A 210 25.63 17.70 13.79
C VAL A 210 24.79 17.39 12.55
N ALA A 211 23.47 17.49 12.68
CA ALA A 211 22.54 17.37 11.55
C ALA A 211 21.47 18.45 11.65
N THR A 212 21.03 18.99 10.51
CA THR A 212 20.00 20.04 10.43
C THR A 212 18.64 19.43 10.20
N CYS A 213 17.66 19.74 11.04
CA CYS A 213 16.28 19.28 10.89
C CYS A 213 15.51 20.15 9.88
N PHE A 214 14.90 19.51 8.89
CA PHE A 214 14.00 20.13 7.92
C PHE A 214 12.52 19.93 8.31
N ALA A 215 12.22 18.81 8.97
CA ALA A 215 10.93 18.55 9.61
C ALA A 215 11.06 17.45 10.67
N ILE A 216 10.17 17.46 11.65
CA ILE A 216 10.01 16.38 12.63
C ILE A 216 8.53 16.18 12.94
N ALA A 217 8.10 14.94 13.21
CA ALA A 217 6.73 14.66 13.61
C ALA A 217 6.41 15.22 15.02
N PRO A 218 5.14 15.48 15.37
CA PRO A 218 4.71 15.88 16.71
C PRO A 218 5.21 14.98 17.85
N ASN A 219 5.33 13.67 17.65
CA ASN A 219 5.93 12.78 18.65
C ASN A 219 7.41 13.14 18.91
N ASN A 220 8.21 13.34 17.86
CA ASN A 220 9.59 13.83 17.96
C ASN A 220 9.65 15.20 18.67
N ALA A 221 8.79 16.13 18.26
CA ALA A 221 8.74 17.50 18.80
C ALA A 221 8.41 17.50 20.30
N ARG A 222 7.45 16.66 20.72
CA ARG A 222 7.07 16.44 22.11
C ARG A 222 8.25 15.95 22.97
N THR A 223 9.13 15.08 22.45
CA THR A 223 10.34 14.63 23.17
C THR A 223 11.43 15.69 23.31
N ILE A 224 11.33 16.83 22.62
CA ILE A 224 12.27 17.96 22.71
C ILE A 224 11.64 19.15 23.45
N GLY A 225 10.31 19.14 23.67
CA GLY A 225 9.58 20.25 24.28
C GLY A 225 9.28 21.40 23.31
N ILE A 226 9.13 21.13 22.01
CA ILE A 226 8.85 22.13 20.97
C ILE A 226 7.65 21.74 20.10
N THR A 227 7.19 22.66 19.25
CA THR A 227 6.28 22.36 18.14
C THR A 227 7.06 21.84 16.91
N PRO A 228 6.41 21.10 15.98
CA PRO A 228 7.07 20.57 14.77
C PRO A 228 7.83 21.61 13.95
N HIS A 229 7.18 22.73 13.62
CA HIS A 229 7.76 23.80 12.78
C HIS A 229 8.92 24.55 13.46
N MET A 230 9.01 24.56 14.79
CA MET A 230 10.18 25.06 15.52
C MET A 230 11.43 24.18 15.35
N ALA A 231 11.24 23.01 14.71
CA ALA A 231 12.18 22.11 14.05
C ALA A 231 13.09 22.75 12.99
N ARG A 232 12.47 23.54 12.11
CA ARG A 232 13.00 23.85 10.78
C ARG A 232 14.28 24.67 10.86
N GLY A 233 15.33 24.18 10.19
CA GLY A 233 16.64 24.84 10.11
C GLY A 233 17.51 24.68 11.35
N LYS A 234 17.00 24.12 12.46
CA LYS A 234 17.79 23.90 13.67
C LYS A 234 18.68 22.67 13.57
N THR A 235 19.85 22.76 14.16
CA THR A 235 20.78 21.64 14.34
C THR A 235 20.35 20.72 15.49
N THR A 236 20.85 19.48 15.47
CA THR A 236 20.75 18.54 16.59
C THR A 236 21.28 19.12 17.91
N VAL A 237 22.27 20.01 17.85
CA VAL A 237 22.86 20.69 19.02
C VAL A 237 21.87 21.70 19.62
N GLU A 238 21.26 22.56 18.81
CA GLU A 238 20.20 23.50 19.25
C GLU A 238 18.93 22.80 19.74
N LEU A 239 18.75 21.53 19.37
CA LEU A 239 17.68 20.65 19.82
C LEU A 239 18.08 19.76 21.03
N ASN A 240 19.22 20.07 21.67
CA ASN A 240 19.76 19.35 22.83
C ASN A 240 19.89 17.83 22.63
N ARG A 241 20.11 17.36 21.39
CA ARG A 241 20.33 15.95 21.10
C ARG A 241 21.79 15.56 21.35
N SER A 242 21.97 14.37 21.91
CA SER A 242 23.27 13.77 22.22
C SER A 242 24.09 13.57 20.95
N LYS A 243 25.22 14.28 20.84
CA LYS A 243 26.13 14.21 19.68
C LYS A 243 26.63 12.78 19.43
N ASP A 244 26.97 12.04 20.48
CA ASP A 244 27.44 10.65 20.42
C ASP A 244 26.38 9.71 19.84
N ASP A 245 25.10 9.94 20.16
CA ASP A 245 24.01 9.11 19.68
C ASP A 245 23.65 9.44 18.22
N VAL A 246 23.81 10.71 17.79
CA VAL A 246 23.70 11.11 16.38
C VAL A 246 24.86 10.53 15.55
N VAL A 247 26.10 10.59 16.05
CA VAL A 247 27.26 9.93 15.40
C VAL A 247 27.02 8.42 15.26
N ARG A 248 26.57 7.76 16.33
CA ARG A 248 26.31 6.31 16.31
C ARG A 248 25.16 5.95 15.38
N ALA A 249 24.08 6.72 15.35
CA ALA A 249 22.96 6.52 14.44
C ALA A 249 23.37 6.73 12.98
N SER A 250 24.13 7.78 12.65
CA SER A 250 24.66 7.97 11.29
C SER A 250 25.58 6.82 10.90
N LYS A 251 26.51 6.41 11.77
CA LYS A 251 27.40 5.28 11.46
C LYS A 251 26.60 4.02 11.12
N LEU A 252 25.58 3.67 11.91
CA LEU A 252 24.73 2.51 11.61
C LEU A 252 23.94 2.72 10.30
N ALA A 253 23.39 3.90 10.07
CA ALA A 253 22.68 4.22 8.83
C ALA A 253 23.57 4.16 7.57
N ASP A 254 24.88 4.37 7.71
CA ASP A 254 25.88 4.26 6.64
C ASP A 254 26.46 2.83 6.52
N GLU A 255 26.62 2.11 7.63
CA GLU A 255 27.11 0.72 7.72
C GLU A 255 26.09 -0.28 7.16
N PHE A 256 24.78 -0.04 7.35
CA PHE A 256 23.68 -0.86 6.83
C PHE A 256 23.08 -0.32 5.52
N LEU A 257 23.74 0.60 4.81
CA LEU A 257 23.20 1.23 3.60
C LEU A 257 23.25 0.30 2.38
N ASN A 258 22.08 -0.09 1.90
CA ASN A 258 21.94 -0.75 0.60
C ASN A 258 22.14 0.29 -0.53
N PRO A 259 23.17 0.15 -1.40
CA PRO A 259 23.50 1.15 -2.41
C PRO A 259 22.47 1.23 -3.55
N THR A 260 21.69 0.17 -3.79
CA THR A 260 20.67 0.13 -4.85
C THR A 260 19.38 0.81 -4.38
N THR A 261 18.89 0.50 -3.17
CA THR A 261 17.63 1.07 -2.66
C THR A 261 17.82 2.39 -1.92
N GLN A 262 19.07 2.72 -1.53
CA GLN A 262 19.44 3.85 -0.68
C GLN A 262 18.67 3.85 0.66
N ARG A 263 18.37 2.64 1.17
CA ARG A 263 17.77 2.38 2.50
C ARG A 263 18.79 1.76 3.45
N SER A 264 18.64 2.01 4.74
CA SER A 264 19.31 1.27 5.83
C SER A 264 18.34 0.96 6.97
N SER A 265 18.31 -0.32 7.36
CA SER A 265 17.48 -0.89 8.41
C SER A 265 18.37 -1.30 9.59
N TYR A 266 18.21 -0.73 10.78
CA TYR A 266 19.11 -1.03 11.91
C TYR A 266 18.46 -0.87 13.30
N LEU A 267 19.11 -1.50 14.29
CA LEU A 267 18.69 -1.50 15.70
C LEU A 267 19.58 -0.57 16.53
N PHE A 268 18.97 0.21 17.41
CA PHE A 268 19.67 1.02 18.41
C PHE A 268 19.06 0.77 19.79
N HIS A 269 19.85 0.21 20.71
CA HIS A 269 19.39 -0.11 22.06
C HIS A 269 19.72 1.04 23.03
N SER A 270 18.69 1.74 23.51
CA SER A 270 18.85 2.84 24.47
C SER A 270 19.03 2.31 25.89
N LYS A 271 20.29 2.25 26.34
CA LYS A 271 20.64 1.83 27.71
C LYS A 271 20.00 2.70 28.81
N ARG A 272 19.59 3.94 28.50
CA ARG A 272 18.98 4.87 29.47
C ARG A 272 17.51 4.59 29.75
N GLU A 273 16.78 4.04 28.77
CA GLU A 273 15.31 3.95 28.79
C GLU A 273 14.79 2.51 28.70
N ASN A 274 15.68 1.51 28.54
CA ASN A 274 15.31 0.12 28.26
C ASN A 274 14.40 -0.01 27.01
N THR A 275 14.65 0.86 26.02
CA THR A 275 13.94 0.90 24.73
C THR A 275 14.82 0.34 23.61
N THR A 276 14.20 -0.44 22.72
CA THR A 276 14.77 -0.77 21.42
C THR A 276 14.20 0.21 20.41
N LEU A 277 15.08 0.97 19.77
CA LEU A 277 14.75 1.90 18.70
C LEU A 277 15.03 1.21 17.37
N TYR A 278 13.98 1.04 16.57
CA TYR A 278 14.07 0.47 15.23
C TYR A 278 14.15 1.61 14.22
N PHE A 279 15.19 1.66 13.41
CA PHE A 279 15.42 2.72 12.44
C PHE A 279 15.33 2.19 11.00
N GLU A 280 14.57 2.92 10.20
CA GLU A 280 14.46 2.79 8.75
C GLU A 280 14.84 4.15 8.14
N THR A 281 16.06 4.24 7.60
CA THR A 281 16.63 5.47 7.08
C THR A 281 16.72 5.43 5.56
N LYS A 282 16.21 6.47 4.90
CA LYS A 282 16.23 6.67 3.45
C LYS A 282 17.10 7.85 3.09
N ARG A 283 18.17 7.61 2.33
CA ARG A 283 18.89 8.69 1.64
C ARG A 283 18.06 9.13 0.43
N ILE A 284 17.57 10.36 0.46
CA ILE A 284 16.82 11.01 -0.63
C ILE A 284 17.81 11.71 -1.56
N THR A 285 18.74 12.47 -0.99
CA THR A 285 19.90 13.04 -1.69
C THR A 285 21.18 12.70 -0.91
N PRO A 286 22.39 12.88 -1.46
CA PRO A 286 23.64 12.59 -0.74
C PRO A 286 23.81 13.27 0.63
N LYS A 287 23.02 14.32 0.92
CA LYS A 287 22.99 14.99 2.23
C LYS A 287 21.67 14.78 2.99
N LEU A 288 20.54 14.64 2.29
CA LEU A 288 19.20 14.60 2.90
C LEU A 288 18.75 13.16 3.20
N ARG A 289 18.48 12.89 4.48
CA ARG A 289 17.97 11.62 5.02
C ARG A 289 16.54 11.80 5.56
N LEU A 290 15.62 10.94 5.16
CA LEU A 290 14.35 10.72 5.85
C LEU A 290 14.55 9.53 6.80
N ASN A 291 14.32 9.75 8.09
CA ASN A 291 14.46 8.72 9.12
C ASN A 291 13.07 8.41 9.69
N VAL A 292 12.69 7.14 9.66
CA VAL A 292 11.54 6.59 10.38
C VAL A 292 12.09 5.79 11.56
N MET A 293 11.70 6.16 12.78
CA MET A 293 12.09 5.49 14.01
C MET A 293 10.84 4.98 14.72
N LEU A 294 10.81 3.70 15.08
CA LEU A 294 9.81 3.14 15.99
C LEU A 294 10.43 2.91 17.37
N VAL A 295 9.81 3.46 18.41
CA VAL A 295 10.23 3.28 19.81
C VAL A 295 9.47 2.11 20.42
N ARG A 296 10.11 0.95 20.55
CA ARG A 296 9.57 -0.14 21.36
C ARG A 296 10.15 -0.05 22.76
N LYS A 297 9.28 0.23 23.74
CA LYS A 297 9.60 -0.05 25.14
C LYS A 297 9.66 -1.56 25.31
N LYS A 298 10.71 -2.09 25.94
CA LYS A 298 10.72 -3.51 26.32
C LYS A 298 9.50 -3.73 27.22
N LYS A 299 8.60 -4.66 26.85
CA LYS A 299 7.41 -5.06 27.65
C LYS A 299 7.92 -5.33 29.06
N GLU A 300 7.64 -4.44 30.01
CA GLU A 300 7.85 -4.77 31.42
C GLU A 300 7.03 -6.02 31.69
N VAL A 301 7.55 -6.94 32.49
CA VAL A 301 6.84 -8.17 32.85
C VAL A 301 5.78 -7.83 33.90
N MET A 302 4.82 -7.01 33.48
CA MET A 302 3.54 -6.84 34.15
C MET A 302 2.90 -8.22 34.21
N ARG A 303 2.74 -8.74 35.43
CA ARG A 303 1.81 -9.86 35.67
C ARG A 303 0.46 -9.51 35.04
N PRO A 304 -0.28 -10.49 34.48
CA PRO A 304 -1.60 -10.26 33.89
C PRO A 304 -2.45 -9.36 34.79
N LYS A 305 -2.74 -8.15 34.30
CA LYS A 305 -3.74 -7.28 34.93
C LYS A 305 -5.09 -7.90 34.62
N LEU A 306 -5.87 -8.21 35.65
CA LEU A 306 -7.26 -8.63 35.51
C LEU A 306 -7.96 -7.74 34.47
N PRO A 307 -8.65 -8.33 33.46
CA PRO A 307 -9.09 -7.59 32.29
C PRO A 307 -10.07 -6.49 32.68
N HIS A 308 -9.60 -5.25 32.66
CA HIS A 308 -10.46 -4.09 32.82
C HIS A 308 -11.23 -3.92 31.52
N SER A 309 -12.54 -4.15 31.55
CA SER A 309 -13.42 -4.17 30.39
C SER A 309 -13.69 -2.77 29.81
N THR A 310 -12.63 -2.11 29.33
CA THR A 310 -12.76 -0.99 28.39
C THR A 310 -13.39 -1.54 27.12
N GLY A 311 -14.70 -1.34 26.96
CA GLY A 311 -15.52 -1.94 25.90
C GLY A 311 -15.23 -1.41 24.49
N LYS A 312 -14.02 -1.69 23.96
CA LYS A 312 -13.77 -1.68 22.51
C LYS A 312 -14.71 -2.71 21.89
N GLU A 313 -15.47 -2.32 20.89
CA GLU A 313 -16.31 -3.25 20.15
C GLU A 313 -15.40 -4.30 19.48
N ILE A 314 -15.72 -5.58 19.66
CA ILE A 314 -14.95 -6.69 19.10
C ILE A 314 -15.29 -6.79 17.61
N GLU A 315 -14.28 -7.00 16.77
CA GLU A 315 -14.48 -7.16 15.32
C GLU A 315 -15.41 -8.35 15.05
N LYS A 316 -16.41 -8.13 14.20
CA LYS A 316 -17.51 -9.07 13.95
C LYS A 316 -17.22 -9.98 12.76
N VAL A 317 -16.38 -9.53 11.83
CA VAL A 317 -16.05 -10.26 10.61
C VAL A 317 -14.56 -10.18 10.31
N TYR A 318 -13.86 -11.31 10.41
CA TYR A 318 -12.44 -11.43 10.05
C TYR A 318 -12.27 -11.99 8.64
N LYS A 319 -11.60 -11.23 7.76
CA LYS A 319 -11.15 -11.76 6.47
C LYS A 319 -10.18 -12.91 6.67
N LYS A 320 -10.12 -13.83 5.71
CA LYS A 320 -9.24 -15.02 5.78
C LYS A 320 -7.79 -14.73 6.26
N HIS A 321 -7.15 -13.66 5.80
CA HIS A 321 -5.79 -13.33 6.22
C HIS A 321 -5.73 -12.77 7.66
N GLN A 322 -6.60 -11.80 7.98
CA GLN A 322 -6.75 -11.25 9.33
C GLN A 322 -7.03 -12.37 10.35
N TRP A 323 -7.83 -13.37 9.97
CA TRP A 323 -8.09 -14.55 10.79
C TRP A 323 -6.87 -15.46 10.98
N GLU A 324 -5.99 -15.61 9.98
CA GLU A 324 -4.74 -16.36 10.17
C GLU A 324 -3.74 -15.62 11.07
N LEU A 325 -3.70 -14.28 11.05
CA LEU A 325 -2.89 -13.47 11.97
C LEU A 325 -3.45 -13.49 13.41
N MET A 326 -4.76 -13.24 13.55
CA MET A 326 -5.50 -13.34 14.82
C MET A 326 -5.30 -14.69 15.51
N LEU A 327 -5.17 -15.78 14.74
CA LEU A 327 -4.86 -17.11 15.27
C LEU A 327 -3.39 -17.28 15.68
N GLU A 328 -2.42 -16.64 15.02
CA GLU A 328 -1.01 -16.67 15.44
C GLU A 328 -0.84 -15.94 16.79
N ASP A 329 -1.36 -14.71 16.91
CA ASP A 329 -1.37 -13.94 18.17
C ASP A 329 -2.20 -14.64 19.28
N ALA A 330 -3.28 -15.36 18.93
CA ALA A 330 -4.05 -16.15 19.91
C ALA A 330 -3.29 -17.36 20.45
N LEU A 331 -2.43 -17.97 19.64
CA LEU A 331 -1.58 -19.05 20.12
C LEU A 331 -0.51 -18.51 21.08
N GLU A 332 0.11 -17.37 20.77
CA GLU A 332 1.05 -16.70 21.69
C GLU A 332 0.39 -16.29 23.02
N PHE A 333 -0.81 -15.72 22.98
CA PHE A 333 -1.56 -15.35 24.18
C PHE A 333 -1.85 -16.57 25.08
N ILE A 334 -2.20 -17.71 24.49
CA ILE A 334 -2.55 -18.94 25.23
C ILE A 334 -1.30 -19.73 25.68
N ILE A 335 -0.12 -19.43 25.11
CA ILE A 335 1.17 -19.86 25.65
C ILE A 335 1.58 -19.04 26.88
N GLU A 336 1.22 -17.75 26.96
CA GLU A 336 1.37 -16.93 28.18
C GLU A 336 0.29 -17.24 29.25
N ASN A 337 -0.87 -17.81 28.87
CA ASN A 337 -2.04 -18.05 29.73
C ASN A 337 -2.68 -19.42 29.40
N ASP A 338 -2.14 -20.52 29.96
CA ASP A 338 -2.49 -21.89 29.55
C ASP A 338 -3.87 -22.38 30.07
N GLU A 339 -4.53 -21.61 30.94
CA GLU A 339 -5.90 -21.88 31.42
C GLU A 339 -6.97 -21.83 30.32
N PHE A 340 -6.70 -21.11 29.22
CA PHE A 340 -7.55 -21.08 28.02
C PHE A 340 -7.33 -22.31 27.11
N GLY A 341 -6.36 -23.17 27.42
CA GLY A 341 -5.98 -24.34 26.66
C GLY A 341 -6.68 -25.63 27.09
N CYS A 342 -7.08 -26.45 26.13
CA CYS A 342 -7.66 -27.77 26.36
C CYS A 342 -6.57 -28.84 26.49
N THR A 343 -6.43 -29.47 27.67
CA THR A 343 -5.50 -30.59 27.87
C THR A 343 -5.94 -31.88 27.17
N LYS A 344 -7.20 -31.96 26.74
CA LYS A 344 -7.81 -33.13 26.07
C LYS A 344 -8.23 -32.81 24.64
N LYS A 345 -8.17 -33.82 23.78
CA LYS A 345 -8.73 -33.81 22.42
C LYS A 345 -10.26 -33.85 22.58
N LEU A 346 -10.98 -32.92 21.96
CA LEU A 346 -12.43 -32.75 22.08
C LEU A 346 -13.17 -33.20 20.81
N GLU A 347 -14.36 -33.78 21.01
CA GLU A 347 -15.33 -34.06 19.95
C GLU A 347 -16.01 -32.78 19.45
N ILE A 348 -16.62 -32.83 18.27
CA ILE A 348 -17.34 -31.69 17.69
C ILE A 348 -18.74 -31.58 18.33
N PRO A 349 -19.13 -30.45 18.94
CA PRO A 349 -20.44 -30.27 19.58
C PRO A 349 -21.59 -30.38 18.57
N ASN A 350 -22.78 -30.81 19.01
CA ASN A 350 -23.92 -31.06 18.12
C ASN A 350 -24.41 -29.78 17.42
N GLU A 351 -24.31 -28.66 18.11
CA GLU A 351 -24.75 -27.33 17.69
C GLU A 351 -23.95 -26.81 16.49
N PHE A 352 -22.71 -27.29 16.29
CA PHE A 352 -21.90 -27.02 15.10
C PHE A 352 -22.58 -27.52 13.81
N PHE A 353 -23.39 -28.59 13.88
CA PHE A 353 -24.09 -29.14 12.73
C PHE A 353 -25.41 -28.44 12.39
N LEU A 354 -25.85 -27.47 13.21
CA LEU A 354 -27.09 -26.71 12.96
C LEU A 354 -26.94 -25.66 11.86
N HIS A 355 -25.71 -25.24 11.53
CA HIS A 355 -25.45 -24.24 10.49
C HIS A 355 -24.12 -24.51 9.79
N SER A 356 -24.09 -24.46 8.45
CA SER A 356 -22.89 -24.66 7.63
C SER A 356 -21.78 -23.60 7.83
N GLN A 357 -22.11 -22.49 8.49
CA GLN A 357 -21.21 -21.37 8.77
C GLN A 357 -20.65 -21.39 10.19
N ASN A 358 -21.06 -22.35 11.03
CA ASN A 358 -20.48 -22.50 12.37
C ASN A 358 -19.02 -22.99 12.26
N ILE A 359 -18.15 -22.48 13.13
CA ILE A 359 -16.73 -22.84 13.23
C ILE A 359 -16.47 -23.28 14.67
N PHE A 360 -16.12 -24.54 14.89
CA PHE A 360 -15.64 -24.98 16.21
C PHE A 360 -14.12 -24.85 16.24
N CYS A 361 -13.60 -24.01 17.12
CA CYS A 361 -12.17 -23.68 17.20
C CYS A 361 -11.72 -23.64 18.65
N TYR A 362 -10.66 -24.38 18.99
CA TYR A 362 -10.06 -24.37 20.33
C TYR A 362 -8.54 -24.58 20.27
N VAL A 363 -7.82 -24.17 21.32
CA VAL A 363 -6.39 -24.51 21.48
C VAL A 363 -6.26 -25.77 22.33
N TYR A 364 -5.49 -26.74 21.84
CA TYR A 364 -5.06 -27.94 22.55
C TYR A 364 -3.66 -27.74 23.12
N CYS A 365 -3.47 -28.07 24.40
CA CYS A 365 -2.22 -27.89 25.16
C CYS A 365 -1.81 -29.16 25.95
N GLY A 366 -2.35 -30.33 25.61
CA GLY A 366 -2.05 -31.61 26.28
C GLY A 366 -0.57 -32.04 26.20
N GLU A 367 -0.19 -33.03 27.00
CA GLU A 367 1.19 -33.56 27.02
C GLU A 367 1.52 -34.40 25.78
N GLU A 368 0.55 -35.18 25.30
CA GLU A 368 0.67 -35.87 24.01
C GLU A 368 0.61 -34.87 22.84
N PRO A 369 1.30 -35.12 21.72
CA PRO A 369 1.07 -34.36 20.50
C PRO A 369 -0.38 -34.54 20.01
N PHE A 370 -0.95 -33.48 19.40
CA PHE A 370 -2.27 -33.60 18.78
C PHE A 370 -2.26 -34.58 17.60
N LEU A 371 -1.18 -34.58 16.81
CA LEU A 371 -1.01 -35.45 15.64
C LEU A 371 -0.21 -36.72 16.01
N PRO A 372 -0.62 -37.92 15.54
CA PRO A 372 -1.74 -38.19 14.62
C PRO A 372 -3.09 -38.48 15.33
N SER A 373 -4.00 -37.51 15.34
CA SER A 373 -5.38 -37.64 15.85
C SER A 373 -6.30 -38.38 14.87
N ARG A 374 -6.05 -39.69 14.68
CA ARG A 374 -6.74 -40.54 13.68
C ARG A 374 -8.28 -40.60 13.86
N TYR A 375 -8.75 -40.75 15.09
CA TYR A 375 -10.17 -41.00 15.43
C TYR A 375 -10.57 -40.42 16.81
N VAL A 376 -9.73 -39.61 17.45
CA VAL A 376 -9.88 -39.21 18.87
C VAL A 376 -10.99 -38.16 19.09
N ASP A 377 -11.53 -37.61 18.00
CA ASP A 377 -12.61 -36.62 17.97
C ASP A 377 -13.87 -37.14 17.25
N GLY A 378 -14.04 -38.47 17.20
CA GLY A 378 -15.24 -39.15 16.68
C GLY A 378 -15.29 -39.36 15.16
N PHE A 379 -14.29 -38.89 14.39
CA PHE A 379 -14.30 -38.94 12.93
C PHE A 379 -13.02 -39.56 12.34
N THR A 380 -13.16 -40.36 11.27
CA THR A 380 -12.00 -40.81 10.46
C THR A 380 -11.51 -39.68 9.57
N TRP A 381 -10.30 -39.18 9.83
CA TRP A 381 -9.72 -38.06 9.09
C TRP A 381 -8.69 -38.49 8.04
N LYS A 382 -8.87 -38.04 6.79
CA LYS A 382 -7.86 -38.17 5.73
C LYS A 382 -6.98 -36.91 5.69
N SER A 383 -5.68 -37.05 5.95
CA SER A 383 -4.70 -35.95 5.85
C SER A 383 -4.58 -35.46 4.40
N SER A 384 -4.43 -34.16 4.20
CA SER A 384 -3.80 -33.63 2.99
C SER A 384 -2.29 -33.86 3.01
N PHE A 385 -1.61 -33.57 1.90
CA PHE A 385 -0.19 -33.20 1.95
C PHE A 385 -0.02 -31.92 2.77
N CYS A 386 1.14 -31.74 3.41
CA CYS A 386 1.46 -30.52 4.12
C CYS A 386 1.45 -29.32 3.15
N THR A 387 0.81 -28.23 3.55
CA THR A 387 0.80 -26.99 2.77
C THR A 387 1.76 -26.02 3.47
N PRO A 388 2.80 -25.49 2.79
CA PRO A 388 3.65 -24.47 3.40
C PRO A 388 2.80 -23.26 3.78
N SER A 389 3.00 -22.75 4.99
CA SER A 389 2.39 -21.50 5.46
C SER A 389 3.21 -20.28 5.03
N HIS A 390 2.55 -19.13 5.09
CA HIS A 390 3.21 -17.83 5.27
C HIS A 390 2.98 -17.44 6.75
N GLY A 391 4.00 -16.94 7.44
CA GLY A 391 3.99 -16.70 8.90
C GLY A 391 4.77 -17.77 9.68
N ARG A 392 4.70 -17.74 11.02
CA ARG A 392 5.29 -18.77 11.90
C ARG A 392 4.35 -19.96 12.10
N LEU A 393 3.05 -19.74 11.91
CA LEU A 393 2.00 -20.73 12.11
C LEU A 393 2.03 -21.81 11.00
N GLN A 394 2.67 -22.94 11.30
CA GLN A 394 2.60 -24.16 10.49
C GLN A 394 1.17 -24.71 10.49
N LYS A 395 0.72 -25.28 9.36
CA LYS A 395 -0.67 -25.74 9.21
C LYS A 395 -0.86 -27.00 8.37
N ARG A 396 -1.76 -27.88 8.82
CA ARG A 396 -2.10 -29.14 8.16
C ARG A 396 -3.61 -29.35 8.09
N TYR A 397 -4.09 -29.74 6.92
CA TYR A 397 -5.50 -29.97 6.65
C TYR A 397 -5.86 -31.46 6.71
N PHE A 398 -7.07 -31.71 7.17
CA PHE A 398 -7.68 -33.02 7.29
C PHE A 398 -9.12 -32.94 6.79
N TYR A 399 -9.56 -33.96 6.06
CA TYR A 399 -10.88 -34.01 5.46
C TYR A 399 -11.63 -35.26 5.92
N HIS A 400 -12.91 -35.09 6.24
CA HIS A 400 -13.84 -36.16 6.53
C HIS A 400 -15.05 -36.06 5.60
N LYS A 401 -15.58 -37.20 5.15
CA LYS A 401 -16.79 -37.31 4.35
C LYS A 401 -17.63 -38.48 4.87
N SER A 402 -18.81 -38.17 5.37
CA SER A 402 -19.89 -39.09 5.70
C SER A 402 -21.11 -38.77 4.84
N GLU A 403 -22.19 -39.54 4.97
CA GLU A 403 -23.43 -39.29 4.24
C GLU A 403 -24.00 -37.92 4.63
N GLY A 404 -24.22 -37.04 3.64
CA GLY A 404 -24.68 -35.66 3.85
C GLY A 404 -23.68 -34.68 4.50
N LYS A 405 -22.55 -35.13 5.07
CA LYS A 405 -21.61 -34.27 5.81
C LYS A 405 -20.20 -34.28 5.19
N ARG A 406 -19.71 -33.10 4.81
CA ARG A 406 -18.34 -32.84 4.34
C ARG A 406 -17.64 -31.91 5.33
N LEU A 407 -16.58 -32.36 6.00
CA LEU A 407 -15.90 -31.59 7.04
C LEU A 407 -14.42 -31.38 6.72
N ARG A 408 -13.87 -30.25 7.18
CA ARG A 408 -12.45 -29.90 7.15
C ARG A 408 -11.98 -29.56 8.57
N ARG A 409 -10.98 -30.28 9.06
CA ARG A 409 -10.23 -29.95 10.29
C ARG A 409 -8.88 -29.36 9.88
N ARG A 410 -8.55 -28.19 10.40
CA ARG A 410 -7.29 -27.46 10.20
C ARG A 410 -6.55 -27.44 11.55
N VAL A 411 -5.37 -28.05 11.58
CA VAL A 411 -4.49 -28.10 12.77
C VAL A 411 -3.34 -27.13 12.52
N MET A 412 -3.09 -26.23 13.48
CA MET A 412 -2.13 -25.14 13.36
C MET A 412 -1.25 -25.05 14.61
N TRP A 413 0.05 -24.83 14.46
CA TRP A 413 1.03 -24.77 15.56
C TRP A 413 2.24 -23.92 15.14
N MET A 414 3.06 -23.47 16.09
CA MET A 414 4.38 -22.88 15.79
C MET A 414 5.50 -23.88 16.06
N GLU A 415 6.61 -23.77 15.33
CA GLU A 415 7.73 -24.74 15.40
C GLU A 415 8.49 -24.71 16.74
N ASP A 416 8.49 -23.57 17.42
CA ASP A 416 9.06 -23.34 18.74
C ASP A 416 8.20 -23.91 19.88
N THR A 417 6.87 -23.99 19.70
CA THR A 417 5.93 -24.47 20.72
C THR A 417 4.95 -25.56 20.24
N PRO A 418 5.42 -26.71 19.71
CA PRO A 418 4.57 -27.74 19.08
C PRO A 418 3.61 -28.48 20.04
N ARG A 419 3.69 -28.22 21.35
CA ARG A 419 2.71 -28.67 22.35
C ARG A 419 1.36 -27.94 22.21
N PHE A 420 1.39 -26.68 21.76
CA PHE A 420 0.21 -25.84 21.62
C PHE A 420 -0.27 -25.88 20.16
N CYS A 421 -1.47 -26.44 19.96
CA CYS A 421 -2.08 -26.63 18.64
C CYS A 421 -3.48 -26.01 18.59
N ILE A 422 -3.73 -25.07 17.68
CA ILE A 422 -5.08 -24.60 17.36
C ILE A 422 -5.77 -25.66 16.49
N ILE A 423 -6.95 -26.10 16.89
CA ILE A 423 -7.77 -27.09 16.20
C ILE A 423 -9.04 -26.40 15.71
N GLU A 424 -9.14 -26.15 14.40
CA GLU A 424 -10.29 -25.51 13.76
C GLU A 424 -11.07 -26.51 12.90
N TYR A 425 -12.36 -26.65 13.17
CA TYR A 425 -13.31 -27.45 12.38
C TYR A 425 -14.24 -26.52 11.61
N ARG A 426 -14.43 -26.81 10.32
CA ARG A 426 -15.43 -26.18 9.46
C ARG A 426 -16.15 -27.20 8.61
N HIS A 427 -17.37 -26.88 8.20
CA HIS A 427 -18.00 -27.53 7.06
C HIS A 427 -17.16 -27.25 5.80
N LEU A 428 -17.07 -28.20 4.88
CA LEU A 428 -16.30 -28.00 3.65
C LEU A 428 -17.00 -27.03 2.67
N ASP A 429 -18.30 -26.87 2.85
CA ASP A 429 -19.19 -25.95 2.13
C ASP A 429 -19.33 -24.59 2.84
N HIS A 430 -18.45 -24.28 3.81
CA HIS A 430 -18.31 -22.95 4.40
C HIS A 430 -17.60 -22.02 3.42
N GLU A 431 -18.34 -21.05 2.87
CA GLU A 431 -17.82 -19.96 2.03
C GLU A 431 -17.95 -18.61 2.74
N GLY A 432 -16.98 -17.71 2.50
CA GLY A 432 -16.94 -16.37 3.10
C GLY A 432 -15.98 -16.22 4.28
N ASP A 433 -16.05 -15.04 4.90
CA ASP A 433 -15.21 -14.60 6.02
C ASP A 433 -15.69 -15.17 7.37
N VAL A 434 -14.85 -15.06 8.40
CA VAL A 434 -15.13 -15.61 9.74
C VAL A 434 -16.01 -14.64 10.53
N GLN A 435 -17.20 -15.09 10.93
CA GLN A 435 -18.12 -14.32 11.76
C GLN A 435 -17.95 -14.69 13.24
N THR A 436 -17.72 -13.69 14.09
CA THR A 436 -17.40 -13.90 15.52
C THR A 436 -18.57 -14.49 16.32
N ASP A 437 -19.83 -14.25 15.89
CA ASP A 437 -21.04 -14.89 16.45
C ASP A 437 -21.22 -16.36 16.03
N ARG A 438 -20.44 -16.84 15.05
CA ARG A 438 -20.44 -18.22 14.55
C ARG A 438 -19.25 -19.04 15.02
N MET A 439 -18.41 -18.45 15.86
CA MET A 439 -17.34 -19.14 16.56
C MET A 439 -17.89 -19.89 17.77
N MET A 440 -17.51 -21.16 17.86
CA MET A 440 -17.80 -22.05 18.98
C MET A 440 -16.49 -22.49 19.62
N ALA A 441 -16.47 -22.55 20.95
CA ALA A 441 -15.37 -23.04 21.76
C ALA A 441 -15.90 -23.80 22.99
N PRO A 442 -15.06 -24.60 23.66
CA PRO A 442 -15.37 -25.20 24.95
C PRO A 442 -15.30 -24.16 26.08
N ASP A 443 -15.98 -24.44 27.20
CA ASP A 443 -16.23 -23.52 28.33
C ASP A 443 -15.00 -22.80 28.92
N MET A 444 -13.80 -23.36 28.76
CA MET A 444 -12.52 -22.77 29.20
C MET A 444 -11.98 -21.68 28.26
N MET A 445 -12.55 -21.52 27.06
CA MET A 445 -12.03 -20.63 26.02
C MET A 445 -13.12 -19.69 25.48
N ASP A 446 -13.28 -18.53 26.12
CA ASP A 446 -14.16 -17.48 25.61
C ASP A 446 -13.47 -16.68 24.47
N TRP A 447 -13.81 -16.98 23.22
CA TRP A 447 -13.28 -16.28 22.03
C TRP A 447 -13.41 -14.75 22.14
N PRO A 448 -14.57 -14.16 22.51
CA PRO A 448 -14.69 -12.72 22.78
C PRO A 448 -13.62 -12.16 23.74
N THR A 449 -13.37 -12.79 24.89
CA THR A 449 -12.35 -12.34 25.86
C THR A 449 -10.94 -12.46 25.28
N VAL A 450 -10.61 -13.60 24.66
CA VAL A 450 -9.31 -13.87 24.02
C VAL A 450 -9.03 -12.82 22.93
N ILE A 451 -9.97 -12.65 22.01
CA ILE A 451 -9.91 -11.64 20.93
C ILE A 451 -9.77 -10.23 21.51
N SER A 452 -10.48 -9.91 22.59
CA SER A 452 -10.41 -8.59 23.24
C SER A 452 -9.04 -8.30 23.87
N GLN A 453 -8.37 -9.29 24.48
CA GLN A 453 -7.01 -9.09 25.00
C GLN A 453 -6.02 -8.81 23.86
N ILE A 454 -6.08 -9.63 22.80
CA ILE A 454 -5.18 -9.58 21.66
C ILE A 454 -5.40 -8.30 20.83
N SER A 455 -6.65 -7.90 20.60
CA SER A 455 -7.02 -6.63 19.94
C SER A 455 -6.63 -5.37 20.73
N ASN A 456 -6.11 -5.54 21.94
CA ASN A 456 -5.51 -4.49 22.75
C ASN A 456 -3.97 -4.46 22.71
N HIS A 457 -3.30 -5.47 22.14
CA HIS A 457 -1.86 -5.46 21.89
C HIS A 457 -1.47 -4.37 20.88
N GLU A 458 -0.23 -3.86 20.97
CA GLU A 458 0.27 -2.81 20.07
C GLU A 458 0.49 -3.34 18.64
N ASN A 459 0.82 -4.63 18.49
CA ASN A 459 0.99 -5.30 17.18
C ASN A 459 -0.31 -5.30 16.37
N HIS A 460 -1.41 -5.74 16.97
CA HIS A 460 -2.72 -5.75 16.31
C HIS A 460 -3.19 -4.35 15.90
N LYS A 461 -3.00 -3.34 16.77
CA LYS A 461 -3.33 -1.95 16.43
C LYS A 461 -2.58 -1.43 15.20
N LEU A 462 -1.32 -1.84 15.01
CA LEU A 462 -0.57 -1.53 13.80
C LEU A 462 -1.12 -2.26 12.58
N LEU A 463 -1.46 -3.56 12.69
CA LEU A 463 -2.05 -4.34 11.59
C LEU A 463 -3.41 -3.75 11.16
N ASP A 464 -4.30 -3.47 12.13
CA ASP A 464 -5.59 -2.79 11.93
C ASP A 464 -5.40 -1.48 11.11
N SER A 465 -4.40 -0.67 11.46
CA SER A 465 -4.12 0.59 10.78
C SER A 465 -3.30 0.48 9.50
N MET A 466 -2.61 -0.64 9.25
CA MET A 466 -2.01 -0.96 7.94
C MET A 466 -3.08 -1.38 6.94
N ASP A 467 -4.07 -2.18 7.37
CA ASP A 467 -5.27 -2.47 6.58
C ASP A 467 -6.08 -1.20 6.27
N GLU A 468 -6.15 -0.24 7.22
CA GLU A 468 -6.76 1.08 6.96
C GLU A 468 -5.94 1.94 6.00
N LEU A 469 -4.59 1.95 6.09
CA LEU A 469 -3.73 2.61 5.10
C LEU A 469 -3.94 2.05 3.70
N ASP A 470 -3.83 0.73 3.51
CA ASP A 470 -3.96 0.11 2.20
C ASP A 470 -5.40 0.22 1.66
N ARG A 471 -6.42 0.35 2.52
CA ARG A 471 -7.79 0.76 2.14
C ARG A 471 -7.83 2.20 1.63
N GLU A 472 -7.24 3.16 2.34
CA GLU A 472 -7.20 4.57 1.88
C GLU A 472 -6.32 4.75 0.64
N PHE A 473 -5.29 3.93 0.44
CA PHE A 473 -4.50 3.90 -0.80
C PHE A 473 -5.28 3.30 -1.96
N SER A 474 -6.01 2.20 -1.76
CA SER A 474 -6.95 1.66 -2.77
C SER A 474 -8.01 2.70 -3.15
N MET A 475 -8.54 3.44 -2.16
CA MET A 475 -9.45 4.57 -2.37
C MET A 475 -8.77 5.81 -2.99
N GLY A 476 -7.44 5.89 -2.92
CA GLY A 476 -6.60 6.91 -3.57
C GLY A 476 -6.33 6.60 -5.04
N GLU A 477 -6.04 5.34 -5.38
CA GLU A 477 -5.92 4.86 -6.75
C GLU A 477 -7.24 5.03 -7.52
N LEU A 478 -8.39 4.80 -6.87
CA LEU A 478 -9.72 5.11 -7.41
C LEU A 478 -10.02 6.62 -7.57
N ARG A 479 -9.15 7.51 -7.07
CA ARG A 479 -9.16 8.96 -7.36
C ARG A 479 -8.13 9.33 -8.44
N GLY A 480 -7.38 8.35 -8.97
CA GLY A 480 -6.14 8.49 -9.73
C GLY A 480 -6.25 8.92 -11.20
N ASP A 481 -7.44 8.99 -11.79
CA ASP A 481 -7.68 9.49 -13.17
C ASP A 481 -7.54 11.03 -13.29
N LEU A 482 -6.41 11.55 -12.80
CA LEU A 482 -5.94 12.92 -12.91
C LEU A 482 -4.48 12.91 -13.37
N PRO A 483 -4.22 13.02 -14.69
CA PRO A 483 -2.88 13.18 -15.24
C PRO A 483 -2.35 14.59 -14.93
N SER A 484 -1.93 14.79 -13.69
CA SER A 484 -1.09 15.89 -13.22
C SER A 484 0.17 15.29 -12.59
N PRO A 485 1.36 15.49 -13.17
CA PRO A 485 2.60 14.85 -12.68
C PRO A 485 2.94 15.22 -11.23
N GLU A 486 2.44 16.37 -10.75
CA GLU A 486 2.48 16.82 -9.35
C GLU A 486 1.82 15.84 -8.35
N ILE A 487 1.03 14.86 -8.80
CA ILE A 487 0.39 13.84 -7.92
C ILE A 487 1.17 12.50 -7.91
N GLU A 488 1.86 12.14 -9.00
CA GLU A 488 2.61 10.88 -9.10
C GLU A 488 3.69 10.79 -8.01
N GLU A 489 4.37 11.90 -7.74
CA GLU A 489 5.36 12.03 -6.65
C GLU A 489 4.74 11.85 -5.25
N SER A 490 3.51 12.29 -5.03
CA SER A 490 2.81 12.08 -3.76
C SER A 490 2.46 10.60 -3.54
N ASN A 491 2.04 9.90 -4.60
CA ASN A 491 1.81 8.45 -4.57
C ASN A 491 3.12 7.68 -4.35
N HIS A 492 4.25 8.15 -4.91
CA HIS A 492 5.55 7.58 -4.62
C HIS A 492 5.92 7.68 -3.13
N VAL A 493 5.72 8.82 -2.46
CA VAL A 493 6.00 8.94 -1.01
C VAL A 493 5.12 8.01 -0.18
N LEU A 494 3.84 7.86 -0.55
CA LEU A 494 2.88 7.04 0.19
C LEU A 494 3.12 5.53 -0.01
N SER A 495 3.29 5.08 -1.26
CA SER A 495 3.70 3.71 -1.60
C SER A 495 5.06 3.36 -0.95
N TYR A 496 5.99 4.31 -0.92
CA TYR A 496 7.29 4.15 -0.27
C TYR A 496 7.16 3.91 1.24
N VAL A 497 6.20 4.57 1.92
CA VAL A 497 5.91 4.39 3.35
C VAL A 497 5.22 3.05 3.61
N SER A 498 4.20 2.64 2.83
CA SER A 498 3.61 1.30 2.95
C SER A 498 4.68 0.22 2.75
N GLY A 499 5.58 0.39 1.77
CA GLY A 499 6.74 -0.48 1.53
C GLY A 499 7.87 -0.39 2.57
N ILE A 500 7.83 0.54 3.53
CA ILE A 500 8.65 0.48 4.77
C ILE A 500 7.89 -0.34 5.83
N LEU A 501 6.62 -0.02 6.07
CA LEU A 501 5.82 -0.62 7.14
C LEU A 501 5.63 -2.14 6.93
N ASN A 502 5.33 -2.56 5.70
CA ASN A 502 5.26 -3.97 5.33
C ASN A 502 6.61 -4.69 5.48
N SER A 503 7.72 -4.05 5.09
CA SER A 503 9.07 -4.61 5.30
C SER A 503 9.41 -4.73 6.79
N TRP A 504 9.05 -3.72 7.58
CA TRP A 504 9.23 -3.71 9.02
C TRP A 504 8.44 -4.85 9.69
N ALA A 505 7.15 -4.99 9.38
CA ALA A 505 6.27 -5.99 10.01
C ALA A 505 6.78 -7.43 9.79
N VAL A 506 7.11 -7.78 8.54
CA VAL A 506 7.68 -9.08 8.16
C VAL A 506 9.03 -9.34 8.86
N GLN A 507 9.88 -8.31 8.98
CA GLN A 507 11.15 -8.44 9.70
C GLN A 507 10.96 -8.59 11.22
N HIS A 508 9.88 -8.08 11.81
CA HIS A 508 9.70 -8.08 13.27
C HIS A 508 9.04 -9.35 13.79
N GLN A 509 8.06 -9.87 13.05
CA GLN A 509 7.53 -11.24 13.24
C GLN A 509 8.65 -12.30 13.23
N SER A 510 9.76 -12.04 12.51
CA SER A 510 10.91 -12.95 12.38
C SER A 510 12.15 -12.56 13.23
N ALA A 511 12.10 -11.45 13.99
CA ALA A 511 13.21 -10.97 14.80
C ALA A 511 13.08 -11.32 16.30
N GLU A 512 11.87 -11.35 16.87
CA GLU A 512 11.67 -11.60 18.31
C GLU A 512 12.19 -12.97 18.74
N THR A 513 12.05 -13.98 17.89
CA THR A 513 12.56 -15.34 18.08
C THR A 513 14.10 -15.44 18.01
N ARG A 514 14.82 -14.45 17.48
CA ARG A 514 16.29 -14.54 17.27
C ARG A 514 17.14 -14.09 18.44
N THR A 515 16.60 -13.33 19.39
CA THR A 515 17.37 -12.83 20.56
C THR A 515 17.57 -13.82 21.70
N ALA A 516 17.04 -15.05 21.58
CA ALA A 516 17.15 -16.09 22.62
C ALA A 516 18.32 -17.10 22.44
N TRP A 517 18.92 -17.20 21.23
CA TRP A 517 19.78 -18.32 20.86
C TRP A 517 21.19 -17.93 20.39
N ILE A 518 21.96 -17.24 21.24
CA ILE A 518 23.42 -17.11 21.06
C ILE A 518 24.14 -17.28 22.41
N LEU A 519 24.31 -18.54 22.87
CA LEU A 519 25.46 -19.03 23.65
C LEU A 519 25.38 -20.56 23.90
N TYR A 520 26.23 -21.32 23.19
CA TYR A 520 26.53 -22.76 23.36
C TYR A 520 25.39 -23.79 23.15
N PRO A 521 25.72 -25.05 22.79
CA PRO A 521 27.01 -25.60 22.28
C PRO A 521 27.01 -25.65 20.72
N TYR A 522 28.11 -25.86 19.99
CA TYR A 522 29.39 -26.51 20.29
C TYR A 522 30.59 -25.72 19.74
N LEU A 523 31.71 -25.74 20.47
CA LEU A 523 33.05 -25.46 19.93
C LEU A 523 34.03 -26.58 20.31
N SER A 524 33.92 -27.70 19.59
CA SER A 524 34.90 -28.78 19.50
C SER A 524 34.56 -29.57 18.22
N SER A 525 35.43 -29.67 17.21
CA SER A 525 36.88 -29.91 17.27
C SER A 525 37.76 -28.99 16.39
N ILE A 526 39.05 -28.98 16.73
CA ILE A 526 40.19 -28.26 16.12
C ILE A 526 41.32 -29.34 16.01
N ALA A 527 42.25 -29.44 15.04
CA ALA A 527 42.71 -28.60 13.92
C ALA A 527 42.88 -29.48 12.61
N VAL A 528 43.65 -29.18 11.53
CA VAL A 528 45.08 -28.75 11.42
C VAL A 528 45.38 -28.06 10.05
N ARG A 529 46.00 -26.87 10.11
CA ARG A 529 46.97 -26.21 9.18
C ARG A 529 46.82 -26.26 7.62
N VAL A 530 46.36 -25.13 7.06
CA VAL A 530 47.10 -24.19 6.15
C VAL A 530 48.58 -24.58 5.85
N PRO A 531 49.07 -24.61 4.58
CA PRO A 531 49.26 -23.37 3.81
C PRO A 531 48.99 -23.36 2.29
N VAL A 532 48.91 -22.12 1.78
CA VAL A 532 48.78 -21.70 0.37
C VAL A 532 50.08 -21.86 -0.41
N VAL A 533 50.01 -22.37 -1.64
CA VAL A 533 50.86 -21.98 -2.79
C VAL A 533 50.01 -22.06 -4.08
N CYS A 534 50.15 -21.08 -4.97
CA CYS A 534 49.50 -21.07 -6.29
C CYS A 534 50.38 -21.75 -7.36
N ILE A 535 49.80 -22.36 -8.40
CA ILE A 535 50.35 -22.43 -9.77
C ILE A 535 49.30 -22.94 -10.78
N ALA A 536 49.56 -22.73 -12.07
CA ALA A 536 48.58 -22.75 -13.15
C ALA A 536 48.37 -24.12 -13.86
N SER A 537 47.11 -24.39 -14.22
CA SER A 537 46.60 -24.74 -15.57
C SER A 537 47.24 -25.81 -16.50
N VAL A 538 46.35 -26.54 -17.21
CA VAL A 538 46.51 -27.26 -18.51
C VAL A 538 47.09 -28.70 -18.52
N GLY A 539 46.42 -29.59 -19.29
CA GLY A 539 46.84 -30.95 -19.72
C GLY A 539 45.86 -32.05 -19.26
N HIS A 540 45.07 -32.76 -20.09
CA HIS A 540 45.41 -33.77 -21.14
C HIS A 540 46.24 -34.96 -20.58
N VAL A 541 46.03 -36.26 -20.89
CA VAL A 541 45.27 -37.02 -21.94
C VAL A 541 45.23 -38.53 -21.52
N VAL A 542 44.35 -39.48 -21.90
CA VAL A 542 42.94 -39.54 -22.39
C VAL A 542 42.45 -41.03 -22.45
N THR A 543 41.13 -41.33 -22.49
CA THR A 543 40.48 -42.68 -22.66
C THR A 543 40.76 -43.74 -21.53
N VAL A 544 40.02 -44.85 -21.31
CA VAL A 544 39.27 -45.80 -22.18
C VAL A 544 37.91 -46.27 -21.58
N SER A 545 37.05 -46.84 -22.45
CA SER A 545 35.63 -47.21 -22.29
C SER A 545 35.31 -48.52 -21.54
N HIS A 546 34.03 -48.66 -21.14
CA HIS A 546 33.23 -49.90 -20.94
C HIS A 546 33.77 -50.97 -19.95
N LEU A 547 32.98 -51.43 -18.97
CA LEU A 547 31.81 -52.30 -19.20
C LEU A 547 30.65 -52.04 -18.19
N ALA A 548 29.67 -52.94 -18.10
CA ALA A 548 28.42 -52.74 -17.37
C ALA A 548 27.97 -53.97 -16.55
N ILE A 549 26.84 -53.81 -15.83
CA ILE A 549 26.04 -54.83 -15.13
C ILE A 549 26.64 -55.40 -13.83
N GLN A 550 26.03 -55.01 -12.70
CA GLN A 550 25.35 -56.00 -11.85
C GLN A 550 24.24 -55.37 -10.99
N SER A 551 23.16 -56.14 -10.82
CA SER A 551 21.93 -55.78 -10.10
C SER A 551 21.92 -56.40 -8.71
N PHE A 552 21.26 -55.74 -7.75
CA PHE A 552 20.71 -56.42 -6.58
C PHE A 552 19.24 -56.07 -6.41
N THR A 553 18.41 -57.09 -6.51
CA THR A 553 16.99 -57.12 -6.14
C THR A 553 16.86 -57.58 -4.69
N LEU A 554 15.87 -57.06 -3.96
CA LEU A 554 15.30 -57.73 -2.79
C LEU A 554 13.87 -57.24 -2.57
N ASP A 555 12.92 -58.09 -2.92
CA ASP A 555 11.55 -58.12 -2.40
C ASP A 555 11.60 -58.54 -0.90
N ASP A 556 10.57 -58.50 -0.06
CA ASP A 556 9.12 -58.55 -0.26
C ASP A 556 8.41 -57.77 0.90
N PRO A 557 7.07 -57.57 0.90
CA PRO A 557 6.37 -56.73 1.87
C PRO A 557 5.87 -57.51 3.11
N PHE A 558 5.27 -56.78 4.07
CA PHE A 558 4.33 -57.35 5.04
C PHE A 558 3.04 -56.52 5.12
N VAL A 559 1.94 -57.20 5.46
CA VAL A 559 0.56 -56.70 5.45
C VAL A 559 -0.08 -56.84 6.84
N ASP A 560 -0.94 -55.88 7.16
CA ASP A 560 -1.97 -55.77 8.21
C ASP A 560 -2.12 -56.85 9.30
N ILE A 561 -2.20 -56.36 10.55
CA ILE A 561 -3.16 -56.78 11.59
C ILE A 561 -3.84 -55.50 12.12
#